data_AF-A0A6P0JSH5-F1
#
_entry.id   AF-A0A6P0JSH5-F1
#
_cell.length_a   1.000
_cell.length_b   1.000
_cell.length_c   1.000
_cell.angle_alpha   90.00
_cell.angle_beta   90.00
_cell.angle_gamma   90.00
#
_symmetry.space_group_name_H-M   'P 1'
#
loop_
_entity.id
_entity.type
_entity.pdbx_description
1 polymer ?
#
loop_
_entity_poly.entity_id
_entity_poly.type
_entity_poly.pdbx_seq_one_letter_code
_entity_poly.pdbx_strand_id
1 'polypeptide(L)' 'MAKLEVKRLFQAAQANPALKENLNTSPDPDTFVQRARELGYDFTVEEWREMTGFSVEEFETEISEIPGI' A
#
# COMPACT_ATOMS: atom_id res chain seq x y z
N MET A 1 12.32 7.66 7.65
CA MET A 1 11.83 8.49 6.52
C MET A 1 10.88 7.71 5.62
N ALA A 2 11.04 6.41 5.44
CA ALA A 2 10.18 5.57 4.60
C ALA A 2 8.69 5.51 4.97
N LYS A 3 8.32 5.65 6.26
CA LYS A 3 6.90 5.67 6.67
C LYS A 3 6.11 6.78 5.96
N LEU A 4 6.76 7.91 5.68
CA LEU A 4 6.17 9.01 4.95
C LEU A 4 5.94 8.65 3.48
N GLU A 5 6.92 8.00 2.85
CA GLU A 5 6.90 7.59 1.45
C GLU A 5 5.86 6.49 1.19
N VAL A 6 5.77 5.48 2.07
CA VAL A 6 4.72 4.46 2.01
C VAL A 6 3.33 5.09 2.13
N LYS A 7 3.14 6.03 3.06
CA LYS A 7 1.87 6.75 3.23
C LYS A 7 1.53 7.60 2.00
N ARG A 8 2.54 8.23 1.39
CA ARG A 8 2.39 9.06 0.19
C ARG A 8 2.04 8.22 -1.03
N LEU A 9 2.63 7.03 -1.17
CA LEU A 9 2.27 6.05 -2.18
C LEU A 9 0.84 5.56 -1.97
N PHE A 10 0.46 5.24 -0.73
CA PHE A 10 -0.89 4.75 -0.40
C PHE A 10 -1.96 5.81 -0.69
N GLN A 11 -1.69 7.08 -0.37
CA GLN A 11 -2.56 8.20 -0.72
C GLN A 11 -2.65 8.40 -2.25
N ALA A 12 -1.52 8.30 -2.96
CA ALA A 12 -1.50 8.38 -4.41
C ALA A 12 -2.26 7.22 -5.06
N ALA A 13 -2.15 6.00 -4.52
CA ALA A 13 -2.88 4.82 -4.97
C ALA A 13 -4.38 4.91 -4.67
N GLN A 14 -4.78 5.52 -3.55
CA GLN A 14 -6.19 5.82 -3.25
C GLN A 14 -6.77 6.87 -4.20
N ALA A 15 -6.00 7.91 -4.52
CA ALA A 15 -6.42 8.95 -5.45
C ALA A 15 -6.41 8.48 -6.92
N ASN A 16 -5.53 7.53 -7.28
CA ASN A 16 -5.38 6.98 -8.62
C ASN A 16 -5.57 5.46 -8.64
N PRO A 17 -6.76 4.95 -9.01
CA PRO A 17 -7.01 3.51 -9.09
C PRO A 17 -6.09 2.79 -10.08
N ALA A 18 -5.67 3.45 -11.16
CA ALA A 18 -4.70 2.91 -12.10
C ALA A 18 -3.32 2.64 -11.46
N LEU A 19 -2.90 3.49 -10.51
CA LEU A 19 -1.64 3.31 -9.78
C LEU A 19 -1.77 2.15 -8.79
N LYS A 20 -2.92 2.04 -8.12
CA LYS A 20 -3.26 0.90 -7.26
C LYS A 20 -3.25 -0.42 -8.03
N GLU A 21 -3.86 -0.49 -9.21
CA GLU A 21 -3.85 -1.70 -10.05
C GLU A 21 -2.45 -2.05 -10.56
N ASN A 22 -1.64 -1.05 -10.93
CA ASN A 22 -0.26 -1.27 -11.36
C ASN A 22 0.63 -1.81 -10.22
N LEU A 23 0.36 -1.39 -8.99
CA LEU A 23 1.05 -1.89 -7.81
C LEU A 23 0.52 -3.27 -7.39
N ASN A 24 -0.80 -3.49 -7.42
CA ASN A 24 -1.44 -4.77 -7.11
C ASN A 24 -1.16 -5.88 -8.14
N THR A 25 -0.70 -5.53 -9.34
CA THR A 25 -0.22 -6.52 -10.31
C THR A 25 1.16 -7.08 -9.97
N SER A 26 1.81 -6.55 -8.92
CA SER A 26 3.06 -7.10 -8.40
C SER A 26 2.77 -8.37 -7.60
N PRO A 27 3.26 -9.55 -8.02
CA PRO A 27 3.04 -10.81 -7.31
C PRO A 27 3.86 -10.90 -6.02
N ASP A 28 4.94 -10.12 -5.92
CA ASP A 28 5.89 -10.14 -4.82
C ASP A 28 6.14 -8.73 -4.29
N PRO A 29 6.36 -8.57 -2.97
CA PRO A 29 6.59 -7.28 -2.35
C PRO A 29 7.90 -6.61 -2.81
N ASP A 30 8.91 -7.39 -3.20
CA ASP A 30 10.11 -6.87 -3.89
C ASP A 30 9.77 -6.15 -5.20
N THR A 31 8.89 -6.74 -6.01
CA THR A 31 8.45 -6.14 -7.26
C THR A 31 7.63 -4.87 -7.00
N PHE A 32 6.78 -4.87 -5.98
CA PHE A 32 6.02 -3.70 -5.56
C PHE A 32 6.95 -2.53 -5.18
N VAL A 33 7.95 -2.80 -4.34
CA VAL A 33 8.91 -1.77 -3.89
C VAL A 33 9.76 -1.27 -5.04
N GLN A 34 10.19 -2.16 -5.94
CA GLN A 34 10.92 -1.78 -7.14
C GLN A 34 10.11 -0.77 -7.97
N ARG A 35 8.82 -1.05 -8.22
CA ARG A 35 7.91 -0.15 -8.96
C ARG A 35 7.69 1.17 -8.23
N ALA A 36 7.54 1.12 -6.91
CA ALA A 36 7.41 2.34 -6.11
C ALA A 36 8.67 3.22 -6.17
N ARG A 37 9.87 2.62 -6.16
CA ARG A 37 11.13 3.36 -6.38
C ARG A 37 11.23 3.97 -7.76
N GLU A 38 10.77 3.28 -8.79
CA GLU A 38 10.69 3.83 -10.16
C GLU A 38 9.72 5.02 -10.25
N LEU A 39 8.69 5.05 -9.41
CA LEU A 39 7.75 6.17 -9.29
C LEU A 39 8.29 7.33 -8.41
N GLY A 40 9.50 7.17 -7.85
CA GLY A 40 10.16 8.18 -7.03
C GLY A 40 9.94 8.05 -5.53
N TYR A 41 9.39 6.93 -5.06
CA TYR A 41 9.20 6.65 -3.63
C TYR A 41 10.34 5.80 -3.08
N ASP A 42 11.09 6.31 -2.10
CA ASP A 42 12.25 5.58 -1.56
C ASP A 42 11.92 4.89 -0.23
N PHE A 43 11.67 3.57 -0.31
CA PHE A 43 11.46 2.69 0.84
C PHE A 43 11.85 1.24 0.49
N THR A 44 12.03 0.39 1.50
CA THR A 44 12.36 -1.04 1.32
C THR A 44 11.16 -1.97 1.54
N VAL A 45 11.33 -3.24 1.16
CA VAL A 45 10.34 -4.31 1.39
C VAL A 45 10.09 -4.53 2.87
N GLU A 46 11.13 -4.45 3.69
CA GLU A 46 11.03 -4.57 5.14
C GLU A 46 10.21 -3.43 5.73
N GLU A 47 10.45 -2.20 5.30
CA GLU A 47 9.70 -1.02 5.75
C GLU A 47 8.24 -1.04 5.26
N TRP A 48 8.02 -1.50 4.03
CA TRP A 48 6.68 -1.72 3.50
C TRP A 48 5.94 -2.79 4.31
N ARG A 49 6.56 -3.96 4.58
CA ARG A 49 6.00 -5.01 5.44
C ARG A 49 5.79 -4.56 6.87
N GLU A 50 6.63 -3.70 7.42
CA GLU A 50 6.40 -3.13 8.76
C GLU A 50 5.14 -2.25 8.77
N MET A 51 4.87 -1.53 7.67
CA MET A 51 3.73 -0.62 7.54
C MET A 51 2.44 -1.30 7.10
N THR A 52 2.51 -2.33 6.24
CA THR A 52 1.35 -3.06 5.68
C THR A 52 1.13 -4.41 6.32
N GLY A 53 2.18 -5.06 6.82
CA GLY A 53 2.10 -6.32 7.56
C GLY A 53 1.47 -6.16 8.94
N PHE A 54 1.53 -4.95 9.53
CA PHE A 54 0.70 -4.61 10.69
C PHE A 54 -0.79 -4.47 10.35
N SER A 55 -1.15 -4.35 9.06
CA SER A 55 -2.54 -4.19 8.64
C SER A 55 -3.24 -5.50 8.29
N VAL A 56 -2.57 -6.66 8.24
CA VAL A 56 -3.26 -7.92 7.91
C VAL A 56 -4.09 -8.45 9.09
N GLU A 57 -3.76 -8.08 10.34
CA GLU A 57 -4.59 -8.42 11.51
C GLU A 57 -5.63 -7.33 11.88
N GLU A 58 -5.56 -6.11 11.32
CA GLU A 58 -6.50 -5.03 11.64
C GLU A 58 -7.40 -4.54 10.48
N PHE A 59 -7.05 -4.76 9.20
CA PHE A 59 -7.90 -4.33 8.06
C PHE A 59 -8.97 -5.34 7.62
N GLU A 60 -9.18 -6.44 8.37
CA GLU A 60 -10.39 -7.29 8.23
C GLU A 60 -11.56 -6.83 9.12
N THR A 61 -11.39 -5.77 9.90
CA THR A 61 -12.51 -5.11 10.60
C THR A 61 -12.74 -3.75 9.94
N GLU A 62 -14.00 -3.41 9.63
CA GLU A 62 -14.48 -2.10 9.12
C GLU A 62 -14.89 -1.96 7.63
N ILE A 63 -15.00 -3.04 6.81
CA ILE A 63 -15.78 -2.98 5.54
C ILE A 63 -17.10 -3.77 5.55
N SER A 64 -17.56 -4.15 6.73
CA SER A 64 -18.94 -4.57 6.99
C SER A 64 -19.19 -4.16 8.44
N GLU A 65 -20.07 -3.23 8.79
CA GLU A 65 -21.40 -2.96 8.26
C GLU A 65 -21.69 -1.46 8.44
N ILE A 66 -21.95 -0.73 7.35
CA ILE A 66 -22.65 0.56 7.44
C ILE A 66 -24.10 0.20 7.81
N PRO A 67 -24.63 0.62 8.97
CA PRO A 67 -25.97 0.23 9.38
C PRO A 67 -27.02 0.99 8.54
N GLY A 68 -27.91 0.23 7.92
CA GLY A 68 -29.22 0.71 7.45
C GLY A 68 -29.27 1.15 6.00
N ILE A 69 -29.95 0.33 5.19
CA ILE A 69 -31.27 0.66 4.61
C ILE A 69 -32.03 -0.63 4.32
#